data_AF-A0A7G8PAS3-F1
#
_entry.id   AF-A0A7G8PAS3-F1
#
_cell.length_a   1.000
_cell.length_b   1.000
_cell.length_c   1.000
_cell.angle_alpha   90.00
_cell.angle_beta   90.00
_cell.angle_gamma   90.00
#
_symmetry.space_group_name_H-M   'P 1'
#
loop_
_entity.id
_entity.type
_entity.pdbx_description
1 polymer ?
#
loop_
_entity_poly.entity_id
_entity_poly.type
_entity_poly.pdbx_seq_one_letter_code
_entity_poly.pdbx_strand_id
1 'polypeptide(L)'
;MSAPTGDEPIRDYHDALLGAQTELAPSASETEAHTAWALDDEPELRQPFWTPGRITAVAVVSAVLVVVAVAGLAGYHLRDEPGTPAAPPSPSSASVPSMTIPMVVTAPPTTTTTTTTPPLPVLAGADGRFIEKMRSYGVPVSDQDPQWTVDLARAICGAAKDNGPVNYPPGMHTVLNFTDGIMEKNPDWSWQQASRFTDSAVDAFCPWLRGPSPQEIAAMPPDERYLALLQDRIGITRVDDSLVNAAHQICIWKTQGWRNDQAVDAIDSPNPRDEEARLVEIAISVYCPEFADR
;
A
#
# COMPACT_ATOMS: atom_id res chain seq x y z
N MET A 1 -15.08 -11.78 -65.33
CA MET A 1 -15.02 -10.40 -64.81
C MET A 1 -13.97 -10.42 -63.71
N SER A 2 -12.75 -10.03 -64.05
CA SER A 2 -11.57 -10.11 -63.19
C SER A 2 -11.21 -8.70 -62.75
N ALA A 3 -11.07 -8.48 -61.44
CA ALA A 3 -10.60 -7.23 -60.86
C ALA A 3 -9.07 -7.27 -60.70
N PRO A 4 -8.35 -6.19 -61.01
CA PRO A 4 -6.90 -6.13 -60.91
C PRO A 4 -6.42 -5.82 -59.49
N THR A 5 -5.29 -6.45 -59.17
CA THR A 5 -4.36 -6.28 -58.06
C THR A 5 -3.78 -4.87 -58.00
N GLY A 6 -3.69 -4.29 -56.80
CA GLY A 6 -2.95 -3.06 -56.51
C GLY A 6 -1.86 -3.33 -55.48
N ASP A 7 -0.62 -3.44 -55.97
CA ASP A 7 0.62 -3.33 -55.21
C ASP A 7 0.90 -1.84 -54.90
N GLU A 8 1.18 -1.50 -53.64
CA GLU A 8 1.87 -0.26 -53.27
C GLU A 8 3.20 -0.58 -52.56
N PRO A 9 4.33 0.00 -53.02
CA PRO A 9 5.63 -0.16 -52.37
C PRO A 9 6.07 1.09 -51.57
N ILE A 10 6.79 0.82 -50.47
CA ILE A 10 7.93 1.57 -49.91
C ILE A 10 7.67 2.98 -49.36
N ARG A 11 7.90 3.14 -48.05
CA ARG A 11 8.56 4.32 -47.47
C ARG A 11 9.48 3.94 -46.29
N ASP A 12 10.74 3.72 -46.62
CA ASP A 12 11.90 3.88 -45.76
C ASP A 12 12.09 5.37 -45.42
N TYR A 13 11.86 5.77 -44.17
CA TYR A 13 12.34 7.04 -43.62
C TYR A 13 12.41 6.93 -42.09
N HIS A 14 13.60 6.65 -41.52
CA HIS A 14 14.07 7.23 -40.25
C HIS A 14 15.50 6.81 -39.84
N ASP A 15 16.45 6.77 -40.78
CA ASP A 15 17.88 6.76 -40.49
C ASP A 15 18.48 8.15 -40.82
N ALA A 16 18.42 9.09 -39.87
CA ALA A 16 19.19 10.36 -39.90
C ALA A 16 19.01 11.22 -38.62
N LEU A 17 19.44 10.75 -37.45
CA LEU A 17 19.66 11.63 -36.28
C LEU A 17 20.89 11.20 -35.45
N LEU A 18 22.01 10.91 -36.12
CA LEU A 18 23.34 10.89 -35.51
C LEU A 18 24.01 12.24 -35.77
N GLY A 19 23.92 13.14 -34.81
CA GLY A 19 24.52 14.47 -34.86
C GLY A 19 24.96 14.93 -33.46
N ALA A 20 26.23 14.65 -33.15
CA ALA A 20 27.14 15.35 -32.25
C ALA A 20 26.60 15.91 -30.91
N GLN A 21 27.09 15.34 -29.79
CA GLN A 21 27.23 16.10 -28.55
C GLN A 21 28.70 16.19 -28.10
N THR A 22 29.07 17.43 -27.88
CA THR A 22 30.36 18.04 -27.59
C THR A 22 30.89 17.65 -26.21
N GLU A 23 32.17 17.28 -26.14
CA GLU A 23 32.96 17.20 -24.89
C GLU A 23 33.10 18.58 -24.24
N LEU A 24 32.80 18.69 -22.95
CA LEU A 24 33.36 19.70 -22.05
C LEU A 24 33.73 19.07 -20.70
N ALA A 25 34.92 19.43 -20.25
CA ALA A 25 35.73 18.93 -19.14
C ALA A 25 35.14 19.23 -17.73
N PRO A 26 35.71 18.62 -16.66
CA PRO A 26 35.02 18.36 -15.39
C PRO A 26 35.14 19.53 -14.42
N SER A 27 34.02 19.95 -13.83
CA SER A 27 34.01 20.73 -12.59
C SER A 27 33.68 19.79 -11.43
N ALA A 28 34.72 19.41 -10.70
CA ALA A 28 34.62 18.83 -9.38
C ALA A 28 34.14 19.88 -8.36
N SER A 29 33.48 19.39 -7.31
CA SER A 29 33.17 19.99 -6.00
C SER A 29 31.70 20.35 -5.74
N GLU A 30 30.91 19.34 -5.33
CA GLU A 30 29.86 19.37 -4.29
C GLU A 30 28.97 18.12 -4.38
N THR A 31 29.48 16.97 -3.94
CA THR A 31 28.65 15.78 -3.70
C THR A 31 29.29 14.94 -2.58
N GLU A 32 29.17 15.41 -1.33
CA GLU A 32 29.51 14.62 -0.14
C GLU A 32 28.32 14.44 0.82
N ALA A 33 27.07 14.66 0.38
CA ALA A 33 25.88 14.43 1.22
C ALA A 33 24.76 13.57 0.60
N HIS A 34 24.87 13.14 -0.67
CA HIS A 34 23.80 12.39 -1.34
C HIS A 34 24.14 10.92 -1.68
N THR A 35 25.30 10.41 -1.24
CA THR A 35 25.76 9.04 -1.53
C THR A 35 25.61 8.04 -0.37
N ALA A 36 24.83 8.36 0.67
CA ALA A 36 24.56 7.42 1.76
C ALA A 36 23.57 6.28 1.38
N TRP A 37 22.98 6.32 0.17
CA TRP A 37 21.97 5.34 -0.27
C TRP A 37 22.31 4.63 -1.59
N ALA A 38 23.46 4.92 -2.22
CA ALA A 38 23.76 4.47 -3.59
C ALA A 38 25.06 3.67 -3.75
N LEU A 39 25.67 3.20 -2.66
CA LEU A 39 26.82 2.30 -2.70
C LEU A 39 26.57 1.12 -1.75
N ASP A 40 25.66 0.24 -2.15
CA ASP A 40 25.80 -1.18 -1.85
C ASP A 40 26.23 -1.83 -3.17
N ASP A 41 27.53 -2.09 -3.28
CA ASP A 41 28.14 -2.77 -4.42
C ASP A 41 27.39 -4.07 -4.69
N GLU A 42 26.99 -4.32 -5.94
CA GLU A 42 26.34 -5.57 -6.32
C GLU A 42 27.14 -6.78 -5.80
N PRO A 43 26.61 -7.58 -4.86
CA PRO A 43 27.19 -8.88 -4.62
C PRO A 43 26.89 -9.71 -5.87
N GLU A 44 27.94 -10.24 -6.50
CA GLU A 44 27.81 -11.35 -7.45
C GLU A 44 26.71 -12.29 -6.95
N LEU A 45 25.58 -12.32 -7.66
CA LEU A 45 24.41 -13.11 -7.27
C LEU A 45 24.83 -14.58 -7.29
N ARG A 46 25.33 -15.06 -6.16
CA ARG A 46 25.43 -16.49 -5.84
C ARG A 46 24.06 -17.03 -6.16
N GLN A 47 23.98 -17.95 -7.13
CA GLN A 47 22.72 -18.60 -7.46
C GLN A 47 22.04 -19.02 -6.15
N PRO A 48 20.81 -18.55 -5.87
CA PRO A 48 20.15 -18.86 -4.62
C PRO A 48 20.08 -20.37 -4.49
N PHE A 49 20.79 -20.91 -3.49
CA PHE A 49 20.85 -22.34 -3.20
C PHE A 49 19.47 -22.93 -2.84
N TRP A 50 18.48 -22.06 -2.66
CA TRP A 50 17.06 -22.32 -2.50
C TRP A 50 16.35 -22.19 -3.83
N THR A 51 16.23 -23.31 -4.55
CA THR A 51 15.23 -23.45 -5.60
C THR A 51 13.83 -23.42 -4.97
N PRO A 52 12.77 -22.96 -5.67
CA PRO A 52 11.39 -22.93 -5.14
C PRO A 52 10.95 -24.27 -4.53
N GLY A 53 11.35 -25.40 -5.12
CA GLY A 53 11.07 -26.74 -4.60
C GLY A 53 11.75 -27.11 -3.27
N ARG A 54 12.82 -26.41 -2.87
CA ARG A 54 13.49 -26.62 -1.58
C ARG A 54 12.81 -25.83 -0.46
N ILE A 55 12.26 -24.66 -0.77
CA ILE A 55 11.51 -23.84 0.17
C ILE A 55 10.22 -24.57 0.55
N THR A 56 9.48 -25.10 -0.43
CA THR A 56 8.28 -25.89 -0.16
C THR A 56 8.60 -27.17 0.62
N ALA A 57 9.71 -27.85 0.32
CA ALA A 57 10.13 -29.04 1.08
C ALA A 57 10.41 -28.72 2.56
N VAL A 58 11.09 -27.61 2.86
CA VAL A 58 11.39 -27.21 4.24
C VAL A 58 10.12 -26.76 4.98
N ALA A 59 9.21 -26.06 4.31
CA ALA A 59 7.92 -25.68 4.90
C ALA A 59 7.04 -26.90 5.24
N VAL A 60 7.02 -27.92 4.39
CA VAL A 60 6.27 -29.16 4.67
C VAL A 60 6.89 -29.93 5.84
N VAL A 61 8.23 -30.03 5.89
CA VAL A 61 8.92 -30.71 6.99
C VAL A 61 8.72 -29.99 8.33
N SER A 62 8.77 -28.66 8.35
CA SER A 62 8.53 -27.89 9.58
C SER A 62 7.09 -28.03 10.05
N ALA A 63 6.11 -27.98 9.15
CA ALA A 63 4.70 -28.19 9.49
C ALA A 63 4.44 -29.58 10.08
N VAL A 64 5.02 -30.63 9.50
CA VAL A 64 4.90 -32.01 10.03
C VAL A 64 5.53 -32.12 11.43
N LEU A 65 6.69 -31.49 11.67
CA LEU A 65 7.32 -31.50 12.99
C LEU A 65 6.48 -30.79 14.06
N VAL A 66 5.82 -29.67 13.71
CA VAL A 66 4.92 -28.97 14.63
C VAL A 66 3.72 -29.86 14.98
N VAL A 67 3.11 -30.53 14.00
CA VAL A 67 1.97 -31.44 14.25
C VAL A 67 2.39 -32.60 15.15
N VAL A 68 3.56 -33.20 14.92
CA VAL A 68 4.10 -34.28 15.76
C VAL A 68 4.39 -33.80 17.18
N ALA A 69 4.97 -32.59 17.33
CA ALA A 69 5.25 -32.01 18.64
C ALA A 69 3.95 -31.73 19.43
N VAL A 70 2.92 -31.17 18.79
CA VAL A 70 1.62 -30.90 19.42
C VAL A 70 0.92 -32.21 19.81
N ALA A 71 0.93 -33.23 18.95
CA ALA A 71 0.37 -34.54 19.27
C ALA A 71 1.11 -35.22 20.44
N GLY A 72 2.44 -35.09 20.48
CA GLY A 72 3.25 -35.56 21.60
C GLY A 72 2.94 -34.84 22.92
N LEU A 73 2.75 -33.51 22.88
CA LEU A 73 2.39 -32.72 24.05
C LEU A 73 1.01 -33.06 24.58
N ALA A 74 0.03 -33.25 23.68
CA ALA A 74 -1.32 -33.67 24.04
C ALA A 74 -1.33 -35.07 24.68
N GLY A 75 -0.58 -36.01 24.11
CA GLY A 75 -0.41 -37.35 24.68
C GLY A 75 0.29 -37.35 26.05
N TYR A 76 1.21 -36.42 26.27
CA TYR A 76 1.89 -36.25 27.57
C TYR A 76 0.94 -35.67 28.62
N HIS A 77 0.17 -34.62 28.29
CA HIS A 77 -0.76 -33.99 29.22
C HIS A 77 -1.95 -34.87 29.61
N LEU A 78 -2.40 -35.77 28.72
CA LEU A 78 -3.45 -36.74 29.04
C LEU A 78 -3.01 -37.86 29.99
N ARG A 79 -1.70 -37.97 30.29
CA ARG A 79 -1.16 -39.03 31.14
C ARG A 79 -1.14 -38.66 32.64
N ASP A 80 -1.23 -37.37 32.96
CA ASP A 80 -1.17 -36.84 34.33
C ASP A 80 -2.38 -35.93 34.62
N GLU A 81 -3.55 -36.51 34.93
CA GLU A 81 -4.61 -35.79 35.64
C GLU A 81 -4.85 -36.39 37.03
N PRO A 82 -4.20 -35.87 38.09
CA PRO A 82 -4.76 -35.86 39.42
C PRO A 82 -5.87 -34.79 39.50
N GLY A 83 -7.06 -35.20 39.94
CA GLY A 83 -8.30 -34.40 39.89
C GLY A 83 -8.18 -33.01 40.52
N THR A 84 -8.65 -32.00 39.78
CA THR A 84 -8.66 -30.60 40.21
C THR A 84 -9.91 -30.30 41.05
N PRO A 85 -9.78 -29.72 42.27
CA PRO A 85 -10.92 -29.31 43.09
C PRO A 85 -11.59 -28.03 42.58
N ALA A 86 -12.89 -27.92 42.85
CA ALA A 86 -13.79 -26.86 42.41
C ALA A 86 -13.36 -25.44 42.84
N ALA A 87 -13.47 -24.49 41.91
CA ALA A 87 -13.22 -23.07 42.13
C ALA A 87 -14.41 -22.35 42.79
N PRO A 88 -14.19 -21.43 43.75
CA PRO A 88 -15.25 -20.65 44.41
C PRO A 88 -15.74 -19.46 43.56
N PRO A 89 -16.97 -18.96 43.82
CA PRO A 89 -17.63 -17.94 43.00
C PRO A 89 -17.07 -16.53 43.20
N SER A 90 -17.04 -15.77 42.09
CA SER A 90 -16.63 -14.36 42.04
C SER A 90 -17.66 -13.42 42.69
N PRO A 91 -17.24 -12.43 43.49
CA PRO A 91 -18.13 -11.37 43.95
C PRO A 91 -18.26 -10.23 42.93
N SER A 92 -19.51 -9.84 42.69
CA SER A 92 -19.89 -8.55 42.10
C SER A 92 -19.52 -7.39 43.03
N SER A 93 -18.94 -6.33 42.47
CA SER A 93 -18.85 -5.03 43.12
C SER A 93 -19.24 -3.91 42.15
N ALA A 94 -20.27 -3.17 42.54
CA ALA A 94 -20.70 -1.91 41.97
C ALA A 94 -20.20 -0.74 42.85
N SER A 95 -19.79 0.39 42.25
CA SER A 95 -20.07 1.76 42.76
C SER A 95 -19.39 2.88 41.96
N VAL A 96 -20.23 3.69 41.28
CA VAL A 96 -20.45 5.17 41.24
C VAL A 96 -19.33 6.20 41.64
N PRO A 97 -19.49 7.52 41.34
CA PRO A 97 -18.49 8.35 40.65
C PRO A 97 -17.80 9.39 41.58
N SER A 98 -16.82 10.15 41.06
CA SER A 98 -16.31 11.35 41.74
C SER A 98 -16.12 12.51 40.76
N MET A 99 -16.92 13.56 40.94
CA MET A 99 -16.72 14.89 40.39
C MET A 99 -15.73 15.65 41.27
N THR A 100 -14.62 16.10 40.70
CA THR A 100 -13.67 17.02 41.35
C THR A 100 -13.79 18.40 40.71
N ILE A 101 -14.12 19.39 41.53
CA ILE A 101 -14.22 20.81 41.17
C ILE A 101 -12.80 21.41 41.23
N PRO A 102 -12.29 22.08 40.19
CA PRO A 102 -11.00 22.77 40.27
C PRO A 102 -11.12 24.07 41.09
N MET A 103 -10.19 24.24 42.03
CA MET A 103 -9.96 25.47 42.77
C MET A 103 -9.39 26.56 41.84
N VAL A 104 -9.97 27.75 41.89
CA VAL A 104 -9.41 28.97 41.28
C VAL A 104 -8.25 29.44 42.15
N VAL A 105 -7.03 29.18 41.70
CA VAL A 105 -5.81 29.78 42.24
C VAL A 105 -5.50 31.03 41.43
N THR A 106 -5.67 32.19 42.05
CA THR A 106 -5.29 33.50 41.49
C THR A 106 -3.77 33.59 41.42
N ALA A 107 -3.21 33.40 40.23
CA ALA A 107 -1.78 33.55 39.97
C ALA A 107 -1.35 35.05 39.97
N PRO A 108 -0.12 35.37 40.39
CA PRO A 108 0.44 36.72 40.35
C PRO A 108 0.60 37.26 38.92
N PRO A 109 0.65 38.59 38.72
CA PRO A 109 0.73 39.21 37.40
C PRO A 109 1.98 38.76 36.67
N THR A 110 1.80 38.04 35.56
CA THR A 110 2.86 37.61 34.67
C THR A 110 3.38 38.82 33.91
N THR A 111 4.65 39.18 34.16
CA THR A 111 5.41 40.12 33.34
C THR A 111 5.42 39.63 31.89
N THR A 112 4.74 40.36 31.02
CA THR A 112 4.68 40.08 29.58
C THR A 112 6.03 40.46 28.97
N THR A 113 7.00 39.56 29.01
CA THR A 113 8.20 39.67 28.19
C THR A 113 7.77 39.42 26.75
N THR A 114 7.67 40.48 25.96
CA THR A 114 7.45 40.42 24.51
C THR A 114 8.69 39.78 23.89
N THR A 115 8.76 38.46 23.89
CA THR A 115 9.77 37.72 23.13
C THR A 115 9.43 37.92 21.66
N THR A 116 10.27 38.69 20.97
CA THR A 116 10.20 38.89 19.52
C THR A 116 10.46 37.54 18.85
N THR A 117 9.41 36.77 18.59
CA THR A 117 9.50 35.51 17.85
C THR A 117 10.00 35.82 16.44
N PRO A 118 11.07 35.13 15.97
CA PRO A 118 11.53 35.27 14.58
C PRO A 118 10.37 35.02 13.60
N PRO A 119 10.31 35.72 12.46
CA PRO A 119 9.31 35.42 11.44
C PRO A 119 9.46 33.96 11.02
N LEU A 120 8.37 33.20 11.13
CA LEU A 120 8.31 31.81 10.72
C LEU A 120 8.69 31.69 9.24
N PRO A 121 9.40 30.62 8.83
CA PRO A 121 9.64 30.34 7.41
C PRO A 121 8.30 30.24 6.68
N VAL A 122 8.05 31.14 5.74
CA VAL A 122 6.82 31.12 4.92
C VAL A 122 7.12 30.33 3.64
N LEU A 123 6.59 29.11 3.56
CA LEU A 123 6.61 28.32 2.33
C LEU A 123 5.63 28.92 1.32
N ALA A 124 6.06 29.07 0.07
CA ALA A 124 5.25 29.63 -1.01
C ALA A 124 4.58 28.54 -1.87
N GLY A 125 3.52 28.90 -2.58
CA GLY A 125 2.94 28.06 -3.63
C GLY A 125 2.28 26.77 -3.13
N ALA A 126 2.56 25.66 -3.80
CA ALA A 126 1.97 24.35 -3.49
C ALA A 126 2.38 23.83 -2.11
N ASP A 127 3.65 24.04 -1.74
CA ASP A 127 4.21 23.61 -0.45
C ASP A 127 3.53 24.32 0.72
N GLY A 128 3.30 25.63 0.61
CA GLY A 128 2.57 26.41 1.61
C GLY A 128 1.13 25.91 1.82
N ARG A 129 0.40 25.65 0.71
CA ARG A 129 -0.98 25.12 0.77
C ARG A 129 -1.02 23.71 1.37
N PHE A 130 -0.04 22.87 1.04
CA PHE A 130 0.08 21.53 1.61
C PHE A 130 0.26 21.60 3.13
N ILE A 131 1.17 22.45 3.61
CA ILE A 131 1.42 22.62 5.05
C ILE A 131 0.22 23.20 5.79
N GLU A 132 -0.47 24.17 5.20
CA GLU A 132 -1.72 24.69 5.77
C GLU A 132 -2.76 23.57 5.93
N LYS A 133 -2.91 22.71 4.90
CA LYS A 133 -3.79 21.55 4.94
C LYS A 133 -3.36 20.55 6.03
N MET A 134 -2.07 20.28 6.18
CA MET A 134 -1.54 19.38 7.22
C MET A 134 -1.86 19.87 8.63
N ARG A 135 -1.65 21.17 8.89
CA ARG A 135 -2.03 21.81 10.16
C ARG A 135 -3.54 21.71 10.41
N SER A 136 -4.36 21.91 9.38
CA SER A 136 -5.83 21.81 9.49
C SER A 136 -6.32 20.39 9.84
N TYR A 137 -5.56 19.36 9.46
CA TYR A 137 -5.83 17.97 9.79
C TYR A 137 -5.24 17.53 11.13
N GLY A 138 -4.58 18.44 11.84
CA GLY A 138 -3.88 18.12 13.08
C GLY A 138 -2.66 17.22 12.88
N VAL A 139 -2.11 17.13 11.66
CA VAL A 139 -0.83 16.45 11.43
C VAL A 139 0.27 17.28 12.11
N PRO A 140 1.15 16.68 12.93
CA PRO A 140 2.23 17.40 13.59
C PRO A 140 3.21 17.97 12.56
N VAL A 141 3.13 19.29 12.32
CA VAL A 141 4.09 20.02 11.49
C VAL A 141 4.96 20.88 12.39
N SER A 142 6.28 20.76 12.24
CA SER A 142 7.22 21.63 12.96
C SER A 142 7.08 23.07 12.48
N ASP A 143 6.87 24.01 13.40
CA ASP A 143 6.88 25.44 13.07
C ASP A 143 8.29 25.95 12.75
N GLN A 144 9.32 25.29 13.27
CA GLN A 144 10.72 25.63 13.01
C GLN A 144 11.18 25.08 11.65
N ASP A 145 10.64 23.94 11.24
CA ASP A 145 11.00 23.26 10.00
C ASP A 145 9.78 22.62 9.33
N PRO A 146 8.92 23.42 8.68
CA PRO A 146 7.82 22.89 7.89
C PRO A 146 8.31 22.23 6.59
N GLN A 147 9.58 22.45 6.20
CA GLN A 147 10.15 21.88 4.98
C GLN A 147 10.33 20.36 5.11
N TRP A 148 10.69 19.86 6.29
CA TRP A 148 10.75 18.42 6.54
C TRP A 148 9.45 17.68 6.16
N THR A 149 8.29 18.24 6.48
CA THR A 149 6.98 17.65 6.13
C THR A 149 6.73 17.66 4.62
N VAL A 150 7.19 18.71 3.91
CA VAL A 150 7.14 18.76 2.43
C VAL A 150 8.08 17.73 1.81
N ASP A 151 9.29 17.62 2.34
CA ASP A 151 10.30 16.68 1.84
C ASP A 151 9.85 15.24 2.03
N LEU A 152 9.23 14.92 3.18
CA LEU A 152 8.60 13.62 3.42
C LEU A 152 7.50 13.31 2.38
N ALA A 153 6.67 14.30 2.05
CA ALA A 153 5.60 14.15 1.06
C ALA A 153 6.17 13.92 -0.36
N ARG A 154 7.23 14.64 -0.73
CA ARG A 154 7.93 14.45 -2.00
C ARG A 154 8.68 13.12 -2.06
N ALA A 155 9.20 12.63 -0.93
CA ALA A 155 9.88 11.35 -0.85
C ALA A 155 8.94 10.17 -1.16
N ILE A 156 7.65 10.24 -0.77
CA ILE A 156 6.63 9.26 -1.19
C ILE A 156 6.55 9.19 -2.72
N CYS A 157 6.40 10.36 -3.36
CA CYS A 157 6.30 10.45 -4.82
C CYS A 157 7.58 10.03 -5.53
N GLY A 158 8.74 10.37 -4.97
CA GLY A 158 10.05 9.92 -5.45
C GLY A 158 10.16 8.40 -5.40
N ALA A 159 9.87 7.80 -4.24
CA ALA A 159 9.90 6.35 -4.07
C ALA A 159 8.98 5.62 -5.07
N ALA A 160 7.76 6.12 -5.28
CA ALA A 160 6.85 5.55 -6.27
C ALA A 160 7.39 5.63 -7.69
N LYS A 161 7.96 6.78 -8.07
CA LYS A 161 8.51 7.01 -9.40
C LYS A 161 9.74 6.14 -9.66
N ASP A 162 10.64 6.05 -8.67
CA ASP A 162 11.93 5.38 -8.81
C ASP A 162 11.78 3.86 -8.86
N ASN A 163 10.79 3.31 -8.14
CA ASN A 163 10.51 1.87 -8.14
C ASN A 163 9.49 1.45 -9.22
N GLY A 164 8.86 2.41 -9.90
CA GLY A 164 7.98 2.18 -11.03
C GLY A 164 6.62 1.55 -10.71
N PRO A 165 5.74 1.45 -11.72
CA PRO A 165 4.35 1.00 -11.55
C PRO A 165 4.22 -0.49 -11.20
N VAL A 166 5.28 -1.29 -11.36
CA VAL A 166 5.29 -2.70 -10.97
C VAL A 166 5.24 -2.86 -9.45
N ASN A 167 5.96 -1.98 -8.73
CA ASN A 167 6.04 -2.00 -7.27
C ASN A 167 5.01 -1.06 -6.63
N TYR A 168 4.68 0.04 -7.31
CA TYR A 168 3.71 1.04 -6.85
C TYR A 168 2.70 1.35 -7.96
N PRO A 169 1.77 0.41 -8.24
CA PRO A 169 0.68 0.65 -9.18
C PRO A 169 -0.11 1.91 -8.80
N PRO A 170 -0.51 2.75 -9.76
CA PRO A 170 -1.54 3.74 -9.51
C PRO A 170 -2.80 3.10 -8.92
N GLY A 171 -3.32 3.64 -7.83
CA GLY A 171 -4.48 3.10 -7.13
C GLY A 171 -4.51 3.30 -5.62
N MET A 172 -5.67 3.04 -5.01
CA MET A 172 -5.88 3.13 -3.57
C MET A 172 -4.95 2.23 -2.77
N HIS A 173 -4.64 1.03 -3.27
CA HIS A 173 -3.75 0.07 -2.60
C HIS A 173 -2.37 0.69 -2.32
N THR A 174 -1.75 1.32 -3.32
CA THR A 174 -0.47 2.00 -3.16
C THR A 174 -0.54 3.16 -2.17
N VAL A 175 -1.64 3.93 -2.17
CA VAL A 175 -1.85 5.01 -1.20
C VAL A 175 -1.97 4.46 0.24
N LEU A 176 -2.61 3.30 0.42
CA LEU A 176 -2.70 2.63 1.71
C LEU A 176 -1.33 2.09 2.16
N ASN A 177 -0.55 1.48 1.27
CA ASN A 177 0.80 1.01 1.59
C ASN A 177 1.72 2.17 2.02
N PHE A 178 1.61 3.34 1.36
CA PHE A 178 2.33 4.53 1.82
C PHE A 178 1.82 5.03 3.17
N THR A 179 0.52 4.92 3.44
CA THR A 179 -0.05 5.27 4.75
C THR A 179 0.53 4.38 5.85
N ASP A 180 0.61 3.07 5.62
CA ASP A 180 1.24 2.11 6.54
C ASP A 180 2.72 2.46 6.78
N GLY A 181 3.48 2.74 5.72
CA GLY A 181 4.88 3.14 5.83
C GLY A 181 5.07 4.47 6.56
N ILE A 182 4.13 5.41 6.46
CA ILE A 182 4.15 6.66 7.25
C ILE A 182 3.88 6.37 8.72
N MET A 183 2.94 5.48 9.04
CA MET A 183 2.67 5.09 10.42
C MET A 183 3.84 4.36 11.06
N GLU A 184 4.51 3.47 10.33
CA GLU A 184 5.70 2.77 10.82
C GLU A 184 6.80 3.77 11.22
N LYS A 185 7.01 4.82 10.41
CA LYS A 185 8.02 5.86 10.67
C LYS A 185 7.57 6.93 11.68
N ASN A 186 6.27 7.05 11.93
CA ASN A 186 5.69 8.05 12.81
C ASN A 186 4.68 7.39 13.77
N PRO A 187 5.15 6.55 14.72
CA PRO A 187 4.26 5.74 15.56
C PRO A 187 3.32 6.54 16.46
N ASP A 188 3.62 7.82 16.70
CA ASP A 188 2.76 8.73 17.46
C ASP A 188 1.59 9.30 16.64
N TRP A 189 1.58 9.09 15.32
CA TRP A 189 0.50 9.54 14.45
C TRP A 189 -0.66 8.55 14.48
N SER A 190 -1.87 9.07 14.59
CA SER A 190 -3.08 8.29 14.35
C SER A 190 -3.19 7.89 12.87
N TRP A 191 -3.90 6.80 12.61
CA TRP A 191 -4.26 6.37 11.25
C TRP A 191 -4.89 7.51 10.43
N GLN A 192 -5.74 8.32 11.07
CA GLN A 192 -6.39 9.45 10.42
C GLN A 192 -5.38 10.54 10.00
N GLN A 193 -4.36 10.84 10.82
CA GLN A 193 -3.31 11.79 10.45
C GLN A 193 -2.44 11.25 9.30
N ALA A 194 -1.99 10.00 9.40
CA ALA A 194 -1.16 9.37 8.37
C ALA A 194 -1.88 9.25 7.01
N SER A 195 -3.14 8.83 7.02
CA SER A 195 -3.95 8.74 5.80
C SER A 195 -4.19 10.12 5.19
N ARG A 196 -4.53 11.14 5.99
CA ARG A 196 -4.72 12.52 5.49
C ARG A 196 -3.45 13.15 4.95
N PHE A 197 -2.31 12.85 5.57
CA PHE A 197 -0.99 13.25 5.09
C PHE A 197 -0.71 12.62 3.72
N THR A 198 -0.80 11.30 3.63
CA THR A 198 -0.50 10.54 2.41
C THR A 198 -1.43 10.94 1.26
N ASP A 199 -2.73 11.01 1.53
CA ASP A 199 -3.77 11.45 0.58
C ASP A 199 -3.46 12.84 0.01
N SER A 200 -3.09 13.78 0.88
CA SER A 200 -2.74 15.15 0.45
C SER A 200 -1.40 15.24 -0.26
N ALA A 201 -0.43 14.40 0.12
CA ALA A 201 0.88 14.34 -0.53
C ALA A 201 0.74 13.85 -1.97
N VAL A 202 -0.05 12.79 -2.18
CA VAL A 202 -0.37 12.26 -3.50
C VAL A 202 -1.07 13.32 -4.36
N ASP A 203 -2.08 14.00 -3.82
CA ASP A 203 -2.78 15.06 -4.58
C ASP A 203 -1.87 16.23 -4.95
N ALA A 204 -0.98 16.64 -4.05
CA ALA A 204 -0.14 17.82 -4.24
C ALA A 204 1.06 17.56 -5.17
N PHE A 205 1.66 16.37 -5.08
CA PHE A 205 2.99 16.13 -5.65
C PHE A 205 3.05 14.97 -6.66
N CYS A 206 2.13 14.00 -6.61
CA CYS A 206 2.10 12.88 -7.54
C CYS A 206 0.67 12.41 -7.86
N PRO A 207 -0.18 13.26 -8.46
CA PRO A 207 -1.59 12.92 -8.71
C PRO A 207 -1.76 11.69 -9.61
N TRP A 208 -0.76 11.36 -10.43
CA TRP A 208 -0.73 10.16 -11.26
C TRP A 208 -0.82 8.86 -10.44
N LEU A 209 -0.45 8.86 -9.15
CA LEU A 209 -0.58 7.70 -8.27
C LEU A 209 -2.03 7.36 -7.92
N ARG A 210 -2.98 8.28 -8.11
CA ARG A 210 -4.40 7.99 -7.88
C ARG A 210 -4.95 6.96 -8.87
N GLY A 211 -4.33 6.85 -10.03
CA GLY A 211 -4.88 6.08 -11.14
C GLY A 211 -6.16 6.72 -11.71
N PRO A 212 -6.93 5.94 -12.49
CA PRO A 212 -8.18 6.41 -13.08
C PRO A 212 -9.23 6.69 -11.98
N SER A 213 -10.02 7.75 -12.18
CA SER A 213 -11.15 8.08 -11.31
C SER A 213 -12.24 7.01 -11.36
N PRO A 214 -13.11 6.91 -10.33
CA PRO A 214 -14.24 5.97 -10.35
C PRO A 214 -15.16 6.11 -11.58
N GLN A 215 -15.31 7.33 -12.10
CA GLN A 215 -16.09 7.59 -13.31
C GLN A 215 -15.37 7.07 -14.57
N GLU A 216 -14.05 7.24 -14.67
CA GLU A 216 -13.25 6.69 -15.76
C GLU A 216 -13.28 5.15 -15.72
N ILE A 217 -13.10 4.54 -14.54
CA ILE A 217 -13.21 3.09 -14.33
C ILE A 217 -14.59 2.59 -14.75
N ALA A 218 -15.67 3.28 -14.35
CA ALA A 218 -17.03 2.88 -14.71
C ALA A 218 -17.31 2.94 -16.22
N ALA A 219 -16.60 3.82 -16.95
CA ALA A 219 -16.72 3.99 -18.39
C ALA A 219 -15.85 3.00 -19.21
N MET A 220 -14.95 2.27 -18.57
CA MET A 220 -14.11 1.27 -19.24
C MET A 220 -14.94 0.05 -19.69
N PRO A 221 -14.53 -0.63 -20.79
CA PRO A 221 -14.99 -1.98 -21.12
C PRO A 221 -14.84 -2.93 -19.92
N PRO A 222 -15.65 -4.01 -19.80
CA PRO A 222 -15.62 -4.91 -18.65
C PRO A 222 -14.22 -5.41 -18.28
N ASP A 223 -13.43 -5.85 -19.25
CA ASP A 223 -12.09 -6.40 -19.01
C ASP A 223 -11.13 -5.34 -18.49
N GLU A 224 -11.05 -4.18 -19.15
CA GLU A 224 -10.23 -3.05 -18.70
C GLU A 224 -10.66 -2.56 -17.31
N ARG A 225 -11.98 -2.50 -17.06
CA ARG A 225 -12.55 -2.11 -15.77
C ARG A 225 -12.18 -3.09 -14.66
N TYR A 226 -12.26 -4.39 -14.94
CA TYR A 226 -11.86 -5.45 -14.01
C TYR A 226 -10.40 -5.28 -13.60
N LEU A 227 -9.52 -5.15 -14.59
CA LEU A 227 -8.08 -5.02 -14.38
C LEU A 227 -7.73 -3.73 -13.64
N ALA A 228 -8.37 -2.60 -13.99
CA ALA A 228 -8.20 -1.34 -13.28
C ALA A 228 -8.63 -1.43 -11.81
N LEU A 229 -9.73 -2.15 -11.51
CA LEU A 229 -10.18 -2.36 -10.13
C LEU A 229 -9.26 -3.29 -9.33
N LEU A 230 -8.67 -4.32 -9.97
CA LEU A 230 -7.66 -5.15 -9.31
C LEU A 230 -6.43 -4.31 -8.97
N GLN A 231 -5.93 -3.53 -9.92
CA GLN A 231 -4.80 -2.65 -9.68
C GLN A 231 -5.10 -1.62 -8.58
N ASP A 232 -6.29 -1.00 -8.62
CA ASP A 232 -6.72 0.01 -7.65
C ASP A 232 -6.86 -0.54 -6.22
N ARG A 233 -7.53 -1.68 -6.06
CA ARG A 233 -7.97 -2.16 -4.74
C ARG A 233 -7.05 -3.17 -4.08
N ILE A 234 -6.29 -3.91 -4.88
CA ILE A 234 -5.43 -5.01 -4.40
C ILE A 234 -3.99 -4.91 -4.94
N GLY A 235 -3.65 -3.91 -5.76
CA GLY A 235 -2.27 -3.69 -6.19
C GLY A 235 -1.73 -4.72 -7.16
N ILE A 236 -2.60 -5.53 -7.80
CA ILE A 236 -2.15 -6.50 -8.80
C ILE A 236 -1.73 -5.75 -10.07
N THR A 237 -0.44 -5.83 -10.40
CA THR A 237 0.18 -5.18 -11.57
C THR A 237 0.44 -6.11 -12.74
N ARG A 238 0.47 -7.43 -12.48
CA ARG A 238 0.60 -8.42 -13.55
C ARG A 238 -0.77 -8.71 -14.12
N VAL A 239 -1.00 -8.10 -15.27
CA VAL A 239 -2.25 -8.16 -15.98
C VAL A 239 -2.07 -9.08 -17.18
N ASP A 240 -2.63 -10.28 -17.11
CA ASP A 240 -2.68 -11.20 -18.23
C ASP A 240 -4.10 -11.71 -18.44
N ASP A 241 -4.32 -12.37 -19.58
CA ASP A 241 -5.61 -12.94 -19.94
C ASP A 241 -6.10 -14.00 -18.94
N SER A 242 -5.21 -14.54 -18.09
CA SER A 242 -5.60 -15.55 -17.10
C SER A 242 -6.50 -14.97 -16.01
N LEU A 243 -6.24 -13.73 -15.58
CA LEU A 243 -7.09 -13.05 -14.59
C LEU A 243 -8.48 -12.77 -15.13
N VAL A 244 -8.57 -12.32 -16.39
CA VAL A 244 -9.86 -12.08 -17.07
C VAL A 244 -10.63 -13.40 -17.22
N ASN A 245 -9.97 -14.47 -17.67
CA ASN A 245 -10.56 -15.80 -17.78
C ASN A 245 -11.04 -16.34 -16.43
N ALA A 246 -10.27 -16.13 -15.36
CA ALA A 246 -10.66 -16.50 -14.00
C ALA A 246 -11.92 -15.74 -13.55
N ALA A 247 -12.03 -14.45 -13.86
CA ALA A 247 -13.20 -13.65 -13.55
C ALA A 247 -14.47 -14.16 -14.26
N HIS A 248 -14.36 -14.52 -15.54
CA HIS A 248 -15.47 -15.16 -16.26
C HIS A 248 -15.86 -16.51 -15.64
N GLN A 249 -14.87 -17.32 -15.24
CA GLN A 249 -15.10 -18.60 -14.59
C GLN A 249 -15.81 -18.44 -13.24
N ILE A 250 -15.49 -17.40 -12.46
CA ILE A 250 -16.20 -17.06 -11.22
C ILE A 250 -17.69 -16.81 -11.50
N CYS A 251 -18.03 -16.07 -12.56
CA CYS A 251 -19.43 -15.86 -12.92
C CYS A 251 -20.14 -17.16 -13.34
N ILE A 252 -19.45 -18.06 -14.05
CA ILE A 252 -19.98 -19.40 -14.33
C ILE A 252 -20.28 -20.15 -13.03
N TRP A 253 -19.38 -20.14 -12.04
CA TRP A 253 -19.64 -20.75 -10.72
C TRP A 253 -20.85 -20.13 -10.02
N LYS A 254 -21.00 -18.79 -10.07
CA LYS A 254 -22.18 -18.11 -9.50
C LYS A 254 -23.49 -18.56 -10.16
N THR A 255 -23.52 -18.78 -11.48
CA THR A 255 -24.71 -19.32 -12.17
C THR A 255 -25.06 -20.75 -11.74
N GLN A 256 -24.08 -21.52 -11.26
CA GLN A 256 -24.26 -22.87 -10.71
C GLN A 256 -24.68 -22.86 -9.22
N GLY A 257 -24.85 -21.68 -8.61
CA GLY A 257 -25.26 -21.53 -7.22
C GLY A 257 -24.11 -21.58 -6.21
N TRP A 258 -22.86 -21.40 -6.66
CA TRP A 258 -21.72 -21.30 -5.74
C TRP A 258 -21.81 -20.03 -4.89
N ARG A 259 -21.44 -20.17 -3.62
CA ARG A 259 -21.23 -19.04 -2.71
C ARG A 259 -19.85 -18.40 -2.93
N ASN A 260 -19.66 -17.18 -2.43
CA ASN A 260 -18.38 -16.47 -2.57
C ASN A 260 -17.23 -17.21 -1.88
N ASP A 261 -17.46 -17.80 -0.70
CA ASP A 261 -16.45 -18.59 0.01
C ASP A 261 -16.01 -19.83 -0.77
N GLN A 262 -16.95 -20.50 -1.44
CA GLN A 262 -16.63 -21.65 -2.30
C GLN A 262 -15.84 -21.24 -3.54
N ALA A 263 -16.16 -20.08 -4.14
CA ALA A 263 -15.41 -19.54 -5.26
C ALA A 263 -13.97 -19.16 -4.85
N VAL A 264 -13.80 -18.57 -3.66
CA VAL A 264 -12.49 -18.29 -3.07
C VAL A 264 -11.71 -19.58 -2.83
N ASP A 265 -12.31 -20.59 -2.19
CA ASP A 265 -11.66 -21.87 -1.91
C ASP A 265 -11.24 -22.65 -3.18
N ALA A 266 -11.80 -22.32 -4.35
CA ALA A 266 -11.45 -22.93 -5.62
C ALA A 266 -10.36 -22.16 -6.41
N ILE A 267 -9.97 -20.97 -5.95
CA ILE A 267 -8.84 -20.25 -6.51
C ILE A 267 -7.57 -20.89 -5.96
N ASP A 268 -6.76 -21.48 -6.83
CA ASP A 268 -5.43 -22.01 -6.47
C ASP A 268 -4.39 -20.92 -6.71
N SER A 269 -4.17 -20.08 -5.69
CA SER A 269 -3.24 -18.94 -5.74
C SER A 269 -2.35 -18.90 -4.50
N PRO A 270 -1.12 -18.36 -4.61
CA PRO A 270 -0.29 -18.08 -3.43
C PRO A 270 -0.76 -16.86 -2.63
N ASN A 271 -1.79 -16.14 -3.08
CA ASN A 271 -2.24 -14.91 -2.44
C ASN A 271 -2.99 -15.17 -1.13
N PRO A 272 -3.00 -14.20 -0.21
CA PRO A 272 -3.85 -14.25 0.97
C PRO A 272 -5.35 -14.40 0.61
N ARG A 273 -6.08 -15.15 1.44
CA ARG A 273 -7.50 -15.44 1.24
C ARG A 273 -8.38 -14.18 1.15
N ASP A 274 -8.00 -13.10 1.83
CA ASP A 274 -8.70 -11.82 1.78
C ASP A 274 -8.49 -11.08 0.43
N GLU A 275 -7.33 -11.24 -0.21
CA GLU A 275 -7.12 -10.75 -1.58
C GLU A 275 -7.92 -11.56 -2.59
N GLU A 276 -7.98 -12.89 -2.43
CA GLU A 276 -8.82 -13.75 -3.28
C GLU A 276 -10.30 -13.40 -3.13
N ALA A 277 -10.76 -13.13 -1.91
CA ALA A 277 -12.13 -12.66 -1.66
C ALA A 277 -12.43 -11.35 -2.39
N ARG A 278 -11.51 -10.38 -2.33
CA ARG A 278 -11.64 -9.12 -3.08
C ARG A 278 -11.64 -9.33 -4.59
N LEU A 279 -10.81 -10.25 -5.10
CA LEU A 279 -10.79 -10.62 -6.52
C LEU A 279 -12.16 -11.15 -6.96
N VAL A 280 -12.75 -12.06 -6.17
CA VAL A 280 -14.10 -12.61 -6.42
C VAL A 280 -15.16 -11.50 -6.38
N GLU A 281 -15.14 -10.62 -5.37
CA GLU A 281 -16.07 -9.49 -5.28
C GLU A 281 -15.97 -8.55 -6.48
N ILE A 282 -14.75 -8.21 -6.91
CA ILE A 282 -14.51 -7.36 -8.08
C ILE A 282 -15.02 -8.06 -9.35
N ALA A 283 -14.72 -9.35 -9.54
CA ALA A 283 -15.18 -10.12 -10.69
C ALA A 283 -16.72 -10.14 -10.78
N ILE A 284 -17.40 -10.41 -9.67
CA ILE A 284 -18.87 -10.39 -9.59
C ILE A 284 -19.41 -9.00 -9.93
N SER A 285 -18.84 -7.94 -9.33
CA SER A 285 -19.31 -6.58 -9.56
C SER A 285 -19.17 -6.12 -11.02
N VAL A 286 -18.21 -6.66 -11.76
CA VAL A 286 -17.91 -6.26 -13.14
C VAL A 286 -18.66 -7.10 -14.17
N TYR A 287 -18.69 -8.42 -14.00
CA TYR A 287 -19.16 -9.35 -15.05
C TYR A 287 -20.53 -9.96 -14.77
N CYS A 288 -20.96 -10.07 -13.53
CA CYS A 288 -22.24 -10.67 -13.17
C CYS A 288 -22.85 -9.99 -11.91
N PRO A 289 -23.12 -8.67 -11.99
CA PRO A 289 -23.54 -7.86 -10.84
C PRO A 289 -24.87 -8.30 -10.22
N GLU A 290 -25.70 -9.07 -10.94
CA GLU A 290 -26.92 -9.69 -10.42
C GLU A 290 -26.69 -10.67 -9.26
N PHE A 291 -25.44 -11.07 -9.02
CA PHE A 291 -25.03 -11.93 -7.91
C PHE A 291 -24.29 -11.20 -6.79
N ALA A 292 -24.16 -9.87 -6.83
CA ALA A 292 -23.40 -9.10 -5.83
C ALA A 292 -23.95 -9.26 -4.40
N ASP A 293 -25.27 -9.43 -4.25
CA ASP A 293 -25.95 -9.55 -2.96
C ASP A 293 -26.12 -11.01 -2.46
N ARG A 294 -25.51 -12.01 -3.14
CA ARG A 294 -25.69 -13.44 -2.85
C ARG A 294 -24.43 -14.14 -2.38
#